data_AF-A0A1Y5HLX9-F1
#
_entry.id   AF-A0A1Y5HLX9-F1
#
_cell.length_a   1.000
_cell.length_b   1.000
_cell.length_c   1.000
_cell.angle_alpha   90.00
_cell.angle_beta   90.00
_cell.angle_gamma   90.00
#
_symmetry.space_group_name_H-M   'P 1'
#
loop_
_entity.id
_entity.type
_entity.pdbx_description
1 polymer ?
#
loop_
_entity_poly.entity_id
_entity_poly.type
_entity_poly.pdbx_seq_one_letter_code
_entity_poly.pdbx_strand_id
1 'polypeptide(L)'
;MSKPRNKKPQDPHAAREAKNYENPVPSREFILETLVELATPSTYEEVCAALHVDDEDRTEGVRRRLIAMARDAQIDSNRGRQTY
;
A
#
# COMPACT_ATOMS: atom_id res chain seq x y z
N MET A 1 1.42 -29.52 -19.57
CA MET A 1 0.38 -28.54 -19.19
C MET A 1 1.02 -27.17 -18.94
N SER A 2 0.31 -26.10 -19.32
CA SER A 2 0.79 -24.75 -19.63
C SER A 2 1.44 -23.95 -18.48
N LYS A 3 2.42 -23.11 -18.83
CA LYS A 3 2.92 -21.94 -18.06
C LYS A 3 2.50 -20.66 -18.82
N PRO A 4 2.64 -19.42 -18.30
CA PRO A 4 2.83 -18.89 -16.93
C PRO A 4 1.86 -17.71 -16.64
N ARG A 5 1.97 -17.01 -15.50
CA ARG A 5 1.74 -15.54 -15.43
C ARG A 5 2.37 -14.96 -14.16
N ASN A 6 3.59 -14.48 -14.32
CA ASN A 6 4.19 -13.48 -13.44
C ASN A 6 3.41 -12.16 -13.67
N LYS A 7 2.29 -11.98 -12.95
CA LYS A 7 1.57 -10.72 -12.95
C LYS A 7 2.18 -9.88 -11.83
N LYS A 8 3.09 -8.97 -12.18
CA LYS A 8 3.31 -7.79 -11.35
C LYS A 8 1.93 -7.16 -11.12
N PRO A 9 1.49 -6.91 -9.88
CA PRO A 9 0.26 -6.17 -9.65
C PRO A 9 0.46 -4.79 -10.26
N GLN A 10 -0.16 -4.57 -11.41
CA GLN A 10 -0.01 -3.36 -12.19
C GLN A 10 -1.16 -2.46 -11.79
N ASP A 11 -0.89 -1.59 -10.82
CA ASP A 11 -1.84 -0.62 -10.30
C ASP A 11 -2.38 0.24 -11.47
N PRO A 12 -3.66 0.09 -11.85
CA PRO A 12 -4.25 0.79 -13.00
C PRO A 12 -4.40 2.30 -12.75
N HIS A 13 -4.20 2.75 -11.51
CA HIS A 13 -4.29 4.15 -11.09
C HIS A 13 -2.92 4.78 -10.81
N ALA A 14 -1.83 4.02 -10.90
CA ALA A 14 -0.46 4.52 -10.75
C ALA A 14 -0.17 5.72 -11.69
N ALA A 15 -0.67 5.68 -12.93
CA ALA A 15 -0.50 6.78 -13.89
C ALA A 15 -1.26 8.06 -13.48
N ARG A 16 -2.31 7.95 -12.67
CA ARG A 16 -3.10 9.09 -12.19
C ARG A 16 -2.44 9.75 -10.97
N GLU A 17 -1.85 8.97 -10.07
CA GLU A 17 -1.13 9.50 -8.90
C GLU A 17 0.30 9.98 -9.23
N ALA A 18 0.96 9.41 -10.26
CA ALA A 18 2.27 9.87 -10.75
C ALA A 18 2.28 11.31 -11.29
N LYS A 19 1.11 11.91 -11.56
CA LYS A 19 1.01 13.30 -12.01
C LYS A 19 1.19 14.32 -10.86
N ASN A 20 1.09 13.87 -9.61
CA ASN A 20 1.16 14.74 -8.43
C ASN A 20 2.44 14.55 -7.60
N TYR A 21 3.22 13.49 -7.84
CA TYR A 21 4.42 13.17 -7.07
C TYR A 21 5.51 12.53 -7.94
N GLU A 22 6.76 12.92 -7.69
CA GLU A 22 7.96 12.42 -8.38
C GLU A 22 8.22 10.91 -8.11
N ASN A 23 7.67 10.37 -7.02
CA ASN A 23 7.69 8.95 -6.66
C ASN A 23 6.25 8.41 -6.49
N PRO A 24 5.74 7.55 -7.40
CA PRO A 24 4.38 7.06 -7.33
C PRO A 24 4.22 6.13 -6.12
N VAL A 25 3.40 6.59 -5.19
CA VAL A 25 2.91 5.83 -4.04
C VAL A 25 1.87 4.80 -4.52
N PRO A 26 1.78 3.61 -3.88
CA PRO A 26 0.67 2.69 -4.09
C PRO A 26 -0.69 3.37 -3.95
N SER A 27 -1.63 3.05 -4.84
CA SER A 27 -2.98 3.60 -4.75
C SER A 27 -3.74 3.12 -3.53
N ARG A 28 -4.77 3.87 -3.14
CA ARG A 28 -5.68 3.48 -2.04
C ARG A 28 -6.24 2.09 -2.24
N GLU A 29 -6.65 1.79 -3.47
CA GLU A 29 -7.26 0.50 -3.82
C GLU A 29 -6.25 -0.64 -3.66
N PHE A 30 -5.02 -0.46 -4.14
CA PHE A 30 -3.99 -1.47 -3.99
C PHE A 30 -3.56 -1.69 -2.53
N ILE A 31 -3.52 -0.62 -1.72
CA ILE A 31 -3.28 -0.73 -0.27
C ILE A 31 -4.43 -1.47 0.42
N LEU A 32 -5.68 -1.18 0.07
CA LEU A 32 -6.84 -1.88 0.63
C LEU A 32 -6.81 -3.37 0.26
N GLU A 33 -6.54 -3.70 -1.01
CA GLU A 33 -6.38 -5.11 -1.43
C GLU A 33 -5.28 -5.79 -0.63
N THR A 34 -4.14 -5.12 -0.45
CA THR A 34 -3.01 -5.67 0.34
C THR A 34 -3.42 -5.92 1.79
N LEU A 35 -4.10 -4.98 2.45
CA LEU A 35 -4.58 -5.14 3.82
C LEU A 35 -5.62 -6.28 3.93
N VAL A 36 -6.47 -6.43 2.91
CA VAL A 36 -7.44 -7.54 2.83
C VAL A 36 -6.71 -8.89 2.63
N GLU A 37 -5.67 -8.93 1.80
CA GLU A 37 -4.84 -10.13 1.57
C GLU A 37 -4.06 -10.54 2.81
N LEU A 38 -3.54 -9.58 3.59
CA LEU A 38 -2.85 -9.85 4.85
C LEU A 38 -3.79 -10.45 5.90
N ALA A 39 -5.10 -10.16 5.82
CA ALA A 39 -6.18 -10.71 6.65
C ALA A 39 -6.01 -10.54 8.18
N THR A 40 -4.95 -9.87 8.62
CA THR A 40 -4.60 -9.60 10.01
C THR A 40 -4.13 -8.16 10.17
N PRO A 41 -4.31 -7.56 11.37
CA PRO A 41 -3.76 -6.24 11.66
C PRO A 41 -2.26 -6.24 11.36
N SER A 42 -1.85 -5.39 10.42
CA SER A 42 -0.50 -5.43 9.85
C SER A 42 0.25 -4.16 10.21
N THR A 43 1.51 -4.30 10.57
CA THR A 43 2.38 -3.16 10.82
C THR A 43 2.70 -2.43 9.52
N TYR A 44 3.11 -1.17 9.64
CA TYR A 44 3.62 -0.40 8.49
C TYR A 44 4.70 -1.16 7.71
N GLU A 45 5.62 -1.82 8.40
CA GLU A 45 6.72 -2.59 7.79
C GLU A 45 6.18 -3.79 7.00
N GLU A 46 5.20 -4.51 7.55
CA GLU A 46 4.55 -5.63 6.84
C GLU A 46 3.79 -5.15 5.59
N VAL A 47 3.09 -4.01 5.70
CA VAL A 47 2.40 -3.40 4.56
C VAL A 47 3.39 -2.98 3.47
N CYS A 48 4.51 -2.34 3.84
CA CYS A 48 5.57 -1.99 2.88
C CYS A 48 6.20 -3.22 2.24
N ALA A 49 6.45 -4.28 3.01
CA ALA A 49 6.98 -5.54 2.51
C ALA A 49 6.01 -6.20 1.51
N ALA A 50 4.71 -6.24 1.83
CA ALA A 50 3.67 -6.80 0.96
C ALA A 50 3.52 -5.98 -0.34
N LEU A 51 3.64 -4.65 -0.25
CA LEU A 51 3.64 -3.73 -1.39
C LEU A 51 4.94 -3.76 -2.21
N HIS A 52 5.95 -4.53 -1.78
CA HIS A 52 7.28 -4.57 -2.38
C HIS A 52 7.90 -3.17 -2.49
N VAL A 53 7.85 -2.43 -1.38
CA VAL A 53 8.40 -1.09 -1.23
C VAL A 53 9.58 -1.15 -0.27
N ASP A 54 10.79 -1.08 -0.82
CA ASP A 54 12.07 -1.13 -0.09
C ASP A 54 12.80 0.23 -0.04
N ASP A 55 12.31 1.22 -0.78
CA ASP A 55 12.92 2.55 -0.90
C ASP A 55 12.40 3.54 0.15
N GLU A 56 13.29 4.29 0.82
CA GLU A 56 12.92 5.20 1.92
C GLU A 56 11.89 6.26 1.52
N ASP A 57 12.03 6.88 0.34
CA ASP A 57 11.07 7.86 -0.15
C ASP A 57 9.70 7.24 -0.41
N ARG A 58 9.68 6.03 -0.99
CA ARG A 58 8.42 5.32 -1.27
C ARG A 58 7.76 4.80 0.00
N THR A 59 8.52 4.30 0.98
CA THR A 59 7.98 3.84 2.26
C THR A 59 7.31 5.01 3.01
N GLU A 60 7.98 6.17 3.12
CA GLU A 60 7.40 7.37 3.73
C GLU A 60 6.15 7.86 2.97
N GLY A 61 6.13 7.71 1.64
CA GLY A 61 4.91 7.89 0.85
C GLY A 61 3.76 6.99 1.30
N VAL A 62 4.01 5.67 1.44
CA VAL A 62 3.02 4.69 1.93
C VAL A 62 2.52 5.08 3.32
N ARG A 63 3.43 5.47 4.23
CA ARG A 63 3.07 5.92 5.58
C ARG A 63 2.09 7.08 5.56
N ARG A 64 2.39 8.12 4.78
CA ARG A 64 1.50 9.29 4.62
C ARG A 64 0.16 8.89 4.02
N ARG A 65 0.14 7.94 3.09
CA ARG A 65 -1.08 7.38 2.48
C ARG A 65 -1.94 6.67 3.53
N LEU A 66 -1.36 5.79 4.34
CA LEU A 66 -2.05 5.07 5.41
C LEU A 66 -2.63 6.04 6.46
N ILE A 67 -1.88 7.08 6.86
CA ILE A 67 -2.38 8.11 7.77
C ILE A 67 -3.59 8.84 7.18
N ALA A 68 -3.52 9.23 5.89
CA ALA A 68 -4.64 9.88 5.22
C ALA A 68 -5.86 8.95 5.11
N MET A 69 -5.65 7.66 4.81
CA MET A 69 -6.72 6.66 4.75
C MET A 69 -7.38 6.43 6.11
N ALA A 70 -6.59 6.34 7.17
CA ALA A 70 -7.11 6.20 8.54
C ALA A 70 -7.90 7.45 8.98
N ARG A 71 -7.40 8.65 8.64
CA ARG A 71 -8.10 9.92 8.91
C ARG A 71 -9.42 10.00 8.15
N ASP A 72 -9.44 9.55 6.90
CA ASP A 72 -10.64 9.54 6.05
C ASP A 72 -11.58 8.35 6.36
N ALA A 73 -11.34 7.61 7.46
CA ALA A 73 -12.11 6.45 7.91
C ALA A 73 -12.22 5.30 6.88
N GLN A 74 -11.22 5.16 6.01
CA GLN A 74 -11.17 4.09 5.01
C GLN A 74 -10.53 2.81 5.52
N ILE A 75 -9.64 2.93 6.51
CA ILE A 75 -8.99 1.81 7.21
C ILE A 75 -9.05 2.07 8.70
N ASP A 76 -9.12 1.00 9.50
CA ASP A 76 -8.93 1.13 10.95
C ASP A 76 -7.42 1.29 11.24
N SER A 77 -7.07 1.91 12.36
CA SER A 77 -5.67 2.01 12.76
C SER A 77 -5.57 1.86 14.26
N ASN A 78 -4.83 0.85 14.70
CA ASN A 78 -4.54 0.66 16.10
C ASN A 78 -3.26 1.43 16.46
N ARG A 79 -3.43 2.69 16.84
CA ARG A 79 -2.31 3.57 17.24
C ARG A 79 -1.52 3.04 18.45
N GLY A 80 -2.13 2.22 19.30
CA GLY A 80 -1.43 1.61 20.44
C GLY A 80 -0.49 0.48 20.02
N ARG A 81 -0.75 -0.18 18.89
CA ARG A 81 0.07 -1.26 18.33
C ARG A 81 0.81 -0.89 17.04
N GLN A 82 0.57 0.31 16.50
CA GLN A 82 1.08 0.78 15.20
C GLN A 82 0.73 -0.18 14.04
N THR A 83 -0.48 -0.75 14.09
CA THR A 83 -1.01 -1.64 13.04
C THR A 83 -2.20 -1.01 12.32
N TYR A 84 -2.39 -1.40 11.07
CA TYR A 84 -3.48 -1.02 10.17
C TYR A 84 -4.33 -2.24 9.80
#